data_AF-A0A097QQW5-F1
#
_entry.id   AF-A0A097QQW5-F1
#
_cell.length_a   1.000
_cell.length_b   1.000
_cell.length_c   1.000
_cell.angle_alpha   90.00
_cell.angle_beta   90.00
_cell.angle_gamma   90.00
#
_symmetry.space_group_name_H-M   'P 1'
#
loop_
_entity.id
_entity.type
_entity.pdbx_description
1 polymer ?
#
loop_
_entity_poly.entity_id
_entity_poly.type
_entity_poly.pdbx_seq_one_letter_code
_entity_poly.pdbx_strand_id
1 'polypeptide(L)'
;MKLNLLLIEGSTDKAFFETLIENIYGFKKEKVEIEGFSKTKLNLPPITFKRENTVIALINAQDKNRMKRILKNILLWANFHRVGLHKVGVARDIDTTRDIMEWAKSSLRQFYPVVKEDSLWVGEIEIIPFGLGNISIHNPNIERKKELELLLTALAEKESTLSQFERSLNQLKEDAQRRLKPKDVMHVLAIAKDYDGDSMSGLYRKFVEKLINEKPELIEGLLRESGLKEFLDRITG
;
A
#
# COMPACT_ATOMS: atom_id res chain seq x y z
N MET A 1 9.18 14.06 -18.88
CA MET A 1 9.00 13.58 -17.50
C MET A 1 7.63 12.92 -17.37
N LYS A 2 7.61 11.64 -17.01
CA LYS A 2 6.41 10.84 -16.75
C LYS A 2 6.04 10.98 -15.28
N LEU A 3 4.85 11.52 -15.00
CA LEU A 3 4.33 11.62 -13.64
C LEU A 3 3.31 10.51 -13.41
N ASN A 4 3.58 9.69 -12.40
CA ASN A 4 2.66 8.70 -11.86
C ASN A 4 2.35 9.06 -10.39
N LEU A 5 1.14 8.77 -9.94
CA LEU A 5 0.73 8.99 -8.55
C LEU A 5 0.41 7.67 -7.88
N LEU A 6 0.78 7.55 -6.60
CA LEU A 6 0.37 6.46 -5.73
C LEU A 6 -0.39 7.02 -4.54
N LEU A 7 -1.68 6.71 -4.46
CA LEU A 7 -2.56 7.10 -3.37
C LEU A 7 -2.76 5.92 -2.43
N ILE A 8 -2.49 6.13 -1.14
CA ILE A 8 -2.54 5.12 -0.08
C ILE A 8 -3.32 5.63 1.14
N GLU A 9 -3.81 4.70 1.97
CA GLU A 9 -4.73 5.00 3.07
C GLU A 9 -4.05 5.63 4.29
N GLY A 10 -3.03 4.99 4.86
CA GLY A 10 -2.45 5.33 6.16
C GLY A 10 -0.94 5.50 6.20
N SER A 11 -0.42 5.80 7.40
CA SER A 11 1.02 6.00 7.65
C SER A 11 1.83 4.70 7.61
N THR A 12 1.20 3.56 7.90
CA THR A 12 1.80 2.24 7.79
C THR A 12 1.97 1.83 6.33
N ASP A 13 0.93 2.01 5.51
CA ASP A 13 0.99 1.83 4.05
C ASP A 13 2.09 2.70 3.45
N LYS A 14 2.16 3.96 3.89
CA LYS A 14 3.20 4.90 3.47
C LYS A 14 4.58 4.32 3.69
N ALA A 15 4.90 3.91 4.91
CA ALA A 15 6.21 3.36 5.22
C ALA A 15 6.52 2.12 4.37
N PHE A 16 5.54 1.23 4.21
CA PHE A 16 5.68 0.02 3.39
C PHE A 16 5.98 0.33 1.91
N PHE A 17 5.18 1.19 1.28
CA PHE A 17 5.35 1.55 -0.13
C PHE A 17 6.62 2.37 -0.39
N GLU A 18 6.99 3.30 0.50
CA GLU A 18 8.27 4.02 0.39
C GLU A 18 9.44 3.04 0.36
N THR A 19 9.47 2.08 1.30
CA THR A 19 10.50 1.05 1.36
C THR A 19 10.60 0.23 0.08
N LEU A 20 9.47 -0.20 -0.48
CA LEU A 20 9.47 -0.97 -1.74
C LEU A 20 9.95 -0.13 -2.93
N ILE A 21 9.45 1.11 -3.05
CA ILE A 21 9.81 2.02 -4.16
C ILE A 21 11.32 2.29 -4.18
N GLU A 22 11.91 2.53 -3.00
CA GLU A 22 13.35 2.83 -2.89
C GLU A 22 14.21 1.57 -3.07
N ASN A 23 13.90 0.49 -2.36
CA ASN A 23 14.82 -0.65 -2.23
C ASN A 23 14.57 -1.76 -3.26
N ILE A 24 13.36 -1.91 -3.79
CA ILE A 24 13.04 -2.91 -4.83
C ILE A 24 13.06 -2.27 -6.22
N TYR A 25 12.47 -1.09 -6.36
CA TYR A 25 12.35 -0.42 -7.67
C TYR A 25 13.46 0.60 -7.92
N GLY A 26 14.36 0.87 -6.97
CA GLY A 26 15.54 1.70 -7.18
C GLY A 26 15.22 3.17 -7.47
N PHE A 27 14.04 3.66 -7.07
CA PHE A 27 13.76 5.08 -7.12
C PHE A 27 14.46 5.80 -5.97
N LYS A 28 14.89 7.03 -6.19
CA LYS A 28 15.48 7.87 -5.13
C LYS A 28 14.45 8.88 -4.66
N LYS A 29 14.30 9.03 -3.34
CA LYS A 29 13.51 10.11 -2.76
C LYS A 29 14.14 11.45 -3.12
N GLU A 30 13.43 12.25 -3.89
CA GLU A 30 13.90 13.53 -4.43
C GLU A 30 12.73 14.51 -4.42
N LYS A 31 12.95 15.71 -3.87
CA LYS A 31 11.91 16.74 -3.86
C LYS A 31 11.72 17.27 -5.28
N VAL A 32 10.72 16.74 -5.98
CA VAL A 32 10.29 17.23 -7.29
C VAL A 32 9.08 18.13 -7.13
N GLU A 33 9.15 19.34 -7.67
CA GLU A 33 8.01 20.24 -7.73
C GLU A 33 7.02 19.78 -8.81
N ILE A 34 5.76 19.60 -8.43
CA ILE A 34 4.68 19.20 -9.33
C ILE A 34 3.82 20.44 -9.58
N GLU A 35 3.83 20.90 -10.84
CA GLU A 35 3.18 22.15 -11.23
C GLU A 35 1.71 22.20 -10.82
N GLY A 36 1.32 23.29 -10.14
CA GLY A 36 -0.06 23.50 -9.71
C GLY A 36 -0.54 22.56 -8.60
N PHE A 37 0.26 21.60 -8.14
CA PHE A 37 -0.17 20.63 -7.12
C PHE A 37 -0.46 21.31 -5.78
N SER A 38 0.25 22.39 -5.45
CA SER A 38 -0.04 23.23 -4.29
C SER A 38 -1.43 23.89 -4.34
N LYS A 39 -2.03 24.03 -5.52
CA LYS A 39 -3.35 24.65 -5.73
C LYS A 39 -4.51 23.66 -5.55
N THR A 40 -4.22 22.37 -5.34
CA THR A 40 -5.24 21.31 -5.16
C THR A 40 -6.04 21.41 -3.86
N LYS A 41 -5.64 22.32 -2.94
CA LYS A 41 -6.20 22.45 -1.58
C LYS A 41 -6.22 21.14 -0.79
N LEU A 42 -5.41 20.15 -1.19
CA LEU A 42 -5.34 18.86 -0.53
C LEU A 42 -4.71 18.96 0.87
N ASN A 43 -3.84 19.95 1.10
CA ASN A 43 -3.01 20.11 2.30
C ASN A 43 -2.24 18.82 2.66
N LEU A 44 -1.95 18.00 1.66
CA LEU A 44 -1.22 16.75 1.76
C LEU A 44 -0.03 16.85 0.80
N PRO A 45 1.15 17.29 1.26
CA PRO A 45 2.32 17.36 0.40
C PRO A 45 2.68 15.93 -0.04
N PRO A 46 2.85 15.70 -1.35
CA PRO A 46 3.27 14.40 -1.84
C PRO A 46 4.74 14.18 -1.47
N ILE A 47 5.10 12.92 -1.26
CA ILE A 47 6.51 12.52 -1.27
C ILE A 47 6.85 12.07 -2.67
N THR A 48 7.93 12.62 -3.20
CA THR A 48 8.35 12.39 -4.57
C THR A 48 9.56 11.47 -4.63
N PHE A 49 9.50 10.56 -5.59
CA PHE A 49 10.52 9.56 -5.89
C PHE A 49 10.84 9.66 -7.38
N LYS A 50 12.12 9.64 -7.74
CA LYS A 50 12.56 9.79 -9.13
C LYS A 50 13.51 8.68 -9.53
N ARG A 51 13.31 8.18 -10.76
CA ARG A 51 14.21 7.27 -11.46
C ARG A 51 14.18 7.65 -12.93
N GLU A 52 15.33 8.05 -13.47
CA GLU A 52 15.45 8.53 -14.85
C GLU A 52 14.44 9.65 -15.17
N ASN A 53 13.55 9.44 -16.14
CA ASN A 53 12.53 10.39 -16.58
C ASN A 53 11.16 10.15 -15.92
N THR A 54 11.06 9.26 -14.93
CA THR A 54 9.82 8.89 -14.23
C THR A 54 9.83 9.43 -12.80
N VAL A 55 8.72 10.06 -12.42
CA VAL A 55 8.45 10.56 -11.07
C VAL A 55 7.22 9.85 -10.53
N ILE A 56 7.34 9.31 -9.32
CA ILE A 56 6.22 8.80 -8.53
C ILE A 56 5.97 9.80 -7.40
N ALA A 57 4.77 10.37 -7.34
CA ALA A 57 4.33 11.10 -6.16
C ALA A 57 3.39 10.24 -5.31
N LEU A 58 3.86 9.92 -4.10
CA LEU A 58 3.14 9.17 -3.10
C LEU A 58 2.34 10.12 -2.21
N ILE A 59 1.04 9.90 -2.11
CA ILE A 59 0.11 10.70 -1.32
C ILE A 59 -0.54 9.80 -0.28
N ASN A 60 -0.36 10.15 1.00
CA ASN A 60 -1.06 9.54 2.12
C ASN A 60 -2.39 10.26 2.36
N ALA A 61 -3.50 9.54 2.20
CA ALA A 61 -4.85 10.07 2.40
C ALA A 61 -5.20 10.38 3.86
N GLN A 62 -4.43 9.84 4.81
CA GLN A 62 -4.60 9.86 6.27
C GLN A 62 -5.80 9.04 6.77
N ASP A 63 -6.85 8.91 5.97
CA ASP A 63 -7.98 8.02 6.27
C ASP A 63 -8.70 7.54 5.00
N LYS A 64 -9.41 6.42 5.15
CA LYS A 64 -10.23 5.77 4.11
C LYS A 64 -11.29 6.65 3.48
N ASN A 65 -11.92 7.52 4.27
CA ASN A 65 -13.05 8.35 3.83
C ASN A 65 -12.56 9.49 2.92
N ARG A 66 -11.34 9.97 3.14
CA ARG A 66 -10.69 11.00 2.33
C ARG A 66 -10.20 10.51 0.99
N MET A 67 -9.85 9.23 0.85
CA MET A 67 -9.34 8.63 -0.38
C MET A 67 -10.16 9.03 -1.62
N LYS A 68 -11.50 8.87 -1.55
CA LYS A 68 -12.41 9.23 -2.66
C LYS A 68 -12.33 10.71 -3.02
N ARG A 69 -12.31 11.60 -2.02
CA ARG A 69 -12.21 13.05 -2.23
C ARG A 69 -10.86 13.43 -2.85
N ILE A 70 -9.78 12.84 -2.34
CA ILE A 70 -8.42 13.10 -2.82
C ILE A 70 -8.27 12.64 -4.27
N LEU A 71 -8.72 11.44 -4.60
CA LEU A 71 -8.70 10.92 -5.96
C LEU A 71 -9.46 11.85 -6.93
N LYS A 72 -10.66 12.32 -6.55
CA LYS A 72 -11.41 13.29 -7.35
C LYS A 72 -10.62 14.59 -7.58
N ASN A 73 -10.02 15.13 -6.52
CA ASN A 73 -9.26 16.37 -6.59
C ASN A 73 -7.99 16.23 -7.45
N ILE A 74 -7.31 15.09 -7.41
CA ILE A 74 -6.17 14.77 -8.28
C ILE A 74 -6.60 14.82 -9.75
N LEU A 75 -7.72 14.19 -10.10
CA LEU A 75 -8.19 14.18 -11.50
C LEU A 75 -8.64 15.57 -11.97
N LEU A 76 -9.35 16.32 -11.12
CA LEU A 76 -9.72 17.70 -11.43
C LEU A 76 -8.49 18.58 -11.64
N TRP A 77 -7.48 18.42 -10.80
CA TRP A 77 -6.21 19.13 -10.90
C TRP A 77 -5.47 18.79 -12.19
N ALA A 78 -5.30 17.50 -12.49
CA ALA A 78 -4.59 17.06 -13.69
C ALA A 78 -5.26 17.60 -14.96
N ASN A 79 -6.60 17.57 -15.01
CA ASN A 79 -7.36 18.12 -16.11
C ASN A 79 -7.24 19.66 -16.20
N PHE A 80 -7.39 20.38 -15.08
CA PHE A 80 -7.35 21.85 -15.07
C PHE A 80 -5.96 22.41 -15.42
N HIS A 81 -4.90 21.79 -14.91
CA HIS A 81 -3.52 22.22 -15.15
C HIS A 81 -2.88 21.58 -16.38
N ARG A 82 -3.61 20.72 -17.12
CA ARG A 82 -3.10 19.96 -18.27
C ARG A 82 -1.79 19.22 -17.98
N VAL A 83 -1.69 18.65 -16.77
CA VAL A 83 -0.49 17.94 -16.33
C VAL A 83 -0.43 16.58 -17.02
N GLY A 84 0.75 16.17 -17.48
CA GLY A 84 1.03 14.84 -18.02
C GLY A 84 1.03 13.74 -16.94
N LEU A 85 -0.06 13.63 -16.19
CA LEU A 85 -0.34 12.54 -15.27
C LEU A 85 -0.77 11.32 -16.09
N HIS A 86 0.00 10.24 -16.04
CA HIS A 86 -0.30 9.04 -16.83
C HIS A 86 -1.06 7.99 -16.02
N LYS A 87 -0.61 7.72 -14.80
CA LYS A 87 -1.14 6.64 -13.97
C LYS A 87 -1.43 7.09 -12.54
N VAL A 88 -2.52 6.60 -11.97
CA VAL A 88 -2.86 6.74 -10.56
C VAL A 88 -3.09 5.36 -9.95
N GLY A 89 -2.12 4.88 -9.19
CA GLY A 89 -2.27 3.68 -8.36
C GLY A 89 -3.03 4.04 -7.10
N VAL A 90 -3.99 3.20 -6.71
CA VAL A 90 -4.79 3.40 -5.50
C VAL A 90 -4.77 2.13 -4.67
N ALA A 91 -3.91 2.08 -3.65
CA ALA A 91 -3.79 0.94 -2.77
C ALA A 91 -4.52 1.18 -1.45
N ARG A 92 -5.37 0.24 -1.04
CA ARG A 92 -6.15 0.33 0.21
C ARG A 92 -6.59 -1.03 0.74
N ASP A 93 -6.98 -1.05 2.00
CA ASP A 93 -7.55 -2.24 2.64
C ASP A 93 -8.91 -2.59 2.04
N ILE A 94 -9.11 -3.88 1.77
CA ILE A 94 -10.39 -4.43 1.33
C ILE A 94 -11.23 -4.72 2.58
N ASP A 95 -12.27 -3.91 2.80
CA ASP A 95 -13.34 -4.34 3.70
C ASP A 95 -14.10 -5.48 3.01
N THR A 96 -14.43 -6.52 3.76
CA THR A 96 -15.05 -7.78 3.31
C THR A 96 -16.34 -7.66 2.49
N THR A 97 -16.85 -6.45 2.24
CA THR A 97 -18.15 -6.17 1.62
C THR A 97 -18.09 -5.45 0.27
N ARG A 98 -16.96 -4.86 -0.15
CA ARG A 98 -16.88 -4.13 -1.44
C ARG A 98 -15.64 -4.45 -2.22
N ASP A 99 -15.85 -4.91 -3.45
CA ASP A 99 -14.82 -5.07 -4.45
C ASP A 99 -14.10 -3.73 -4.72
N ILE A 100 -12.78 -3.78 -4.92
CA ILE A 100 -11.96 -2.58 -5.07
C ILE A 100 -12.27 -1.83 -6.39
N MET A 101 -12.60 -2.56 -7.45
CA MET A 101 -13.01 -2.01 -8.74
C MET A 101 -14.36 -1.32 -8.62
N GLU A 102 -15.32 -1.92 -7.93
CA GLU A 102 -16.61 -1.29 -7.65
C GLU A 102 -16.46 0.00 -6.83
N TRP A 103 -15.59 -0.03 -5.82
CA TRP A 103 -15.28 1.19 -5.05
C TRP A 103 -14.67 2.27 -5.94
N ALA A 104 -13.72 1.93 -6.81
CA ALA A 104 -13.08 2.90 -7.70
C ALA A 104 -14.08 3.47 -8.71
N LYS A 105 -14.90 2.61 -9.35
CA LYS A 105 -15.97 3.01 -10.27
C LYS A 105 -16.98 3.96 -9.61
N SER A 106 -17.44 3.62 -8.41
CA SER A 106 -18.37 4.48 -7.65
C SER A 106 -17.72 5.77 -7.15
N SER A 107 -16.40 5.77 -6.93
CA SER A 107 -15.63 6.95 -6.56
C SER A 107 -15.49 7.94 -7.71
N LEU A 108 -15.39 7.40 -8.92
CA LEU A 108 -15.12 8.14 -10.15
C LEU A 108 -16.34 8.40 -11.02
N ARG A 109 -17.56 8.00 -10.61
CA ARG A 109 -18.79 8.09 -11.43
C ARG A 109 -18.98 9.41 -12.18
N GLN A 110 -18.62 10.55 -11.58
CA GLN A 110 -18.76 11.89 -12.17
C GLN A 110 -17.81 12.16 -13.36
N PHE A 111 -16.78 11.34 -13.53
CA PHE A 111 -15.79 11.43 -14.61
C PHE A 111 -16.05 10.44 -15.74
N TYR A 112 -17.18 9.71 -15.70
CA TYR A 112 -17.57 8.71 -16.70
C TYR A 112 -16.44 7.72 -17.05
N PRO A 113 -15.87 7.02 -16.03
CA PRO A 113 -14.70 6.18 -16.24
C PRO A 113 -15.02 4.99 -17.15
N VAL A 114 -14.10 4.67 -18.05
CA VAL A 114 -14.17 3.47 -18.91
C VAL A 114 -13.40 2.34 -18.23
N VAL A 115 -14.06 1.22 -17.95
CA VAL A 115 -13.39 0.05 -17.38
C VAL A 115 -12.65 -0.69 -18.50
N LYS A 116 -11.36 -0.97 -18.29
CA LYS A 116 -10.55 -1.84 -19.16
C LYS A 116 -9.79 -2.83 -18.29
N GLU A 117 -10.13 -4.10 -18.43
CA GLU A 117 -9.54 -5.19 -17.64
C GLU A 117 -9.64 -4.90 -16.13
N ASP A 118 -8.51 -4.71 -15.47
CA ASP A 118 -8.36 -4.45 -14.04
C ASP A 118 -8.10 -2.96 -13.72
N SER A 119 -8.41 -2.05 -14.66
CA SER A 119 -8.22 -0.60 -14.53
C SER A 119 -9.44 0.22 -14.95
N LEU A 120 -9.44 1.50 -14.55
CA LEU A 120 -10.39 2.50 -15.05
C LEU A 120 -9.66 3.61 -15.77
N TRP A 121 -10.22 4.08 -16.88
CA TRP A 121 -9.66 5.16 -17.67
C TRP A 121 -10.52 6.41 -17.55
N VAL A 122 -9.88 7.54 -17.28
CA VAL A 122 -10.48 8.88 -17.28
C VAL A 122 -9.71 9.74 -18.25
N GLY A 123 -10.22 9.86 -19.48
CA GLY A 123 -9.43 10.38 -20.60
C GLY A 123 -8.20 9.49 -20.83
N GLU A 124 -7.01 10.11 -20.85
CA GLU A 124 -5.72 9.42 -21.00
C GLU A 124 -5.12 8.92 -19.67
N ILE A 125 -5.79 9.15 -18.53
CA ILE A 125 -5.30 8.79 -17.21
C ILE A 125 -5.79 7.37 -16.85
N GLU A 126 -4.85 6.46 -16.61
CA GLU A 126 -5.12 5.11 -16.13
C GLU A 126 -5.19 5.10 -14.59
N ILE A 127 -6.30 4.60 -14.04
CA ILE A 127 -6.51 4.42 -12.60
C ILE A 127 -6.43 2.93 -12.30
N ILE A 128 -5.48 2.56 -11.43
CA ILE A 128 -5.17 1.17 -11.10
C ILE A 128 -5.57 0.94 -9.64
N PRO A 129 -6.77 0.44 -9.36
CA PRO A 129 -7.18 0.07 -8.01
C PRO A 129 -6.47 -1.20 -7.54
N PHE A 130 -5.96 -1.19 -6.30
CA PHE A 130 -5.36 -2.35 -5.68
C PHE A 130 -5.87 -2.55 -4.25
N GLY A 131 -6.26 -3.78 -3.94
CA GLY A 131 -6.73 -4.16 -2.63
C GLY A 131 -5.64 -4.92 -1.86
N LEU A 132 -5.24 -4.37 -0.71
CA LEU A 132 -4.20 -4.94 0.14
C LEU A 132 -4.65 -6.24 0.82
N GLY A 133 -3.68 -7.10 1.15
CA GLY A 133 -3.95 -8.33 1.91
C GLY A 133 -4.60 -9.45 1.10
N ASN A 134 -4.51 -9.45 -0.23
CA ASN A 134 -4.99 -10.57 -1.04
C ASN A 134 -4.00 -11.76 -1.02
N ILE A 135 -3.77 -12.34 0.16
CA ILE A 135 -2.87 -13.47 0.37
C ILE A 135 -3.49 -14.49 1.34
N SER A 136 -3.04 -15.73 1.27
CA SER A 136 -3.41 -16.78 2.24
C SER A 136 -2.36 -16.91 3.33
N ILE A 137 -2.82 -17.12 4.56
CA ILE A 137 -2.00 -17.53 5.70
C ILE A 137 -2.43 -18.91 6.17
N HIS A 138 -1.48 -19.68 6.69
CA HIS A 138 -1.72 -21.07 7.12
C HIS A 138 -2.17 -21.15 8.58
N ASN A 139 -1.72 -20.22 9.42
CA ASN A 139 -2.01 -20.23 10.84
C ASN A 139 -3.52 -20.11 11.13
N PRO A 140 -4.16 -21.14 11.72
CA PRO A 140 -5.61 -21.18 11.95
C PRO A 140 -6.07 -20.24 13.08
N ASN A 141 -5.14 -19.69 13.86
CA ASN A 141 -5.43 -18.79 14.97
C ASN A 141 -5.61 -17.34 14.52
N ILE A 142 -5.26 -17.02 13.27
CA ILE A 142 -5.27 -15.65 12.75
C ILE A 142 -6.43 -15.46 11.75
N GLU A 143 -7.14 -14.36 11.86
CA GLU A 143 -8.20 -13.93 10.94
C GLU A 143 -7.62 -13.51 9.59
N ARG A 144 -8.30 -13.88 8.51
CA ARG A 144 -7.94 -13.49 7.13
C ARG A 144 -8.55 -12.14 6.77
N LYS A 145 -8.14 -11.09 7.49
CA LYS A 145 -8.57 -9.73 7.20
C LYS A 145 -7.68 -9.13 6.11
N LYS A 146 -8.26 -8.77 4.96
CA LYS A 146 -7.53 -8.27 3.78
C LYS A 146 -7.06 -6.83 3.97
N GLU A 147 -5.97 -6.68 4.71
CA GLU A 147 -5.28 -5.42 5.02
C GLU A 147 -3.75 -5.58 4.86
N LEU A 148 -3.00 -4.47 4.92
CA LEU A 148 -1.54 -4.51 4.87
C LEU A 148 -0.94 -5.47 5.89
N GLU A 149 -1.45 -5.47 7.13
CA GLU A 149 -0.92 -6.31 8.20
C GLU A 149 -1.03 -7.81 7.90
N LEU A 150 -1.97 -8.24 7.03
CA LEU A 150 -2.02 -9.64 6.61
C LEU A 150 -0.85 -10.01 5.68
N LEU A 151 -0.40 -9.09 4.84
CA LEU A 151 0.82 -9.28 4.03
C LEU A 151 2.05 -9.42 4.94
N LEU A 152 2.15 -8.57 5.96
CA LEU A 152 3.25 -8.63 6.92
C LEU A 152 3.18 -9.89 7.80
N THR A 153 1.98 -10.34 8.15
CA THR A 153 1.75 -11.61 8.85
C THR A 153 2.23 -12.79 8.00
N ALA A 154 1.88 -12.81 6.71
CA ALA A 154 2.33 -13.85 5.79
C ALA A 154 3.87 -13.86 5.63
N LEU A 155 4.50 -12.68 5.57
CA LEU A 155 5.97 -12.58 5.62
C LEU A 155 6.53 -13.17 6.92
N ALA A 156 5.99 -12.78 8.08
CA ALA A 156 6.46 -13.28 9.37
C ALA A 156 6.25 -14.79 9.55
N GLU A 157 5.19 -15.35 8.95
CA GLU A 157 4.93 -16.79 8.89
C GLU A 157 6.01 -17.50 8.05
N LYS A 158 6.26 -17.03 6.82
CA LYS A 158 7.28 -17.60 5.92
C LYS A 158 8.70 -17.45 6.46
N GLU A 159 8.96 -16.37 7.18
CA GLU A 159 10.22 -16.10 7.85
C GLU A 159 10.41 -16.94 9.12
N SER A 160 9.40 -17.72 9.53
CA SER A 160 9.37 -18.55 10.73
C SER A 160 9.37 -17.79 12.07
N THR A 161 9.20 -16.47 12.07
CA THR A 161 9.03 -15.69 13.32
C THR A 161 7.79 -16.15 14.08
N LEU A 162 6.66 -16.36 13.39
CA LEU A 162 5.42 -16.74 14.09
C LEU A 162 5.50 -18.12 14.75
N SER A 163 6.26 -19.04 14.17
CA SER A 163 6.48 -20.37 14.74
C SER A 163 7.25 -20.31 16.07
N GLN A 164 8.20 -19.38 16.20
CA GLN A 164 8.93 -19.17 17.47
C GLN A 164 8.03 -18.64 18.59
N PHE A 165 6.94 -17.96 18.23
CA PHE A 165 5.98 -17.36 19.17
C PHE A 165 4.62 -18.07 19.18
N GLU A 166 4.55 -19.33 18.71
CA GLU A 166 3.29 -20.06 18.58
C GLU A 166 2.55 -20.18 19.92
N ARG A 167 3.28 -20.42 21.02
CA ARG A 167 2.70 -20.47 22.37
C ARG A 167 2.07 -19.13 22.77
N SER A 168 2.77 -18.03 22.51
CA SER A 168 2.27 -16.68 22.81
C SER A 168 1.04 -16.33 21.96
N LEU A 169 1.03 -16.74 20.68
CA LEU A 169 -0.13 -16.55 19.79
C LEU A 169 -1.34 -17.38 20.26
N ASN A 170 -1.12 -18.62 20.70
CA ASN A 170 -2.17 -19.46 21.26
C ASN A 170 -2.76 -18.85 22.54
N GLN A 171 -1.90 -18.43 23.48
CA GLN A 171 -2.35 -17.79 24.72
C GLN A 171 -3.14 -16.50 24.42
N LEU A 172 -2.62 -15.63 23.55
CA LEU A 172 -3.30 -14.38 23.20
C LEU A 172 -4.67 -14.62 22.57
N LYS A 173 -4.80 -15.67 21.76
CA LYS A 173 -6.08 -16.09 21.17
C LYS A 173 -7.05 -16.58 22.24
N GLU A 174 -6.59 -17.39 23.18
CA GLU A 174 -7.39 -17.90 24.30
C GLU A 174 -7.88 -16.75 25.19
N ASP A 175 -6.97 -15.85 25.57
CA ASP A 175 -7.26 -14.67 26.38
C ASP A 175 -8.25 -13.72 25.67
N ALA A 176 -8.07 -13.51 24.36
CA ALA A 176 -8.96 -12.69 23.55
C ALA A 176 -10.31 -13.38 23.25
N GLN A 177 -10.42 -14.69 23.47
CA GLN A 177 -11.58 -15.53 23.13
C GLN A 177 -12.04 -15.41 21.66
N ARG A 178 -11.10 -15.11 20.75
CA ARG A 178 -11.33 -14.98 19.30
C ARG A 178 -10.06 -15.31 18.52
N ARG A 179 -10.19 -15.49 17.22
CA ARG A 179 -9.02 -15.48 16.34
C ARG A 179 -8.32 -14.11 16.41
N LEU A 180 -7.00 -14.11 16.29
CA LEU A 180 -6.17 -12.91 16.30
C LEU A 180 -6.34 -12.15 15.00
N LYS A 181 -6.47 -10.84 15.07
CA LYS A 181 -6.42 -9.99 13.89
C LYS A 181 -4.96 -9.86 13.44
N PRO A 182 -4.69 -9.61 12.15
CA PRO A 182 -3.33 -9.33 11.69
C PRO A 182 -2.64 -8.21 12.50
N LYS A 183 -3.40 -7.20 12.94
CA LYS A 183 -2.91 -6.15 13.85
C LYS A 183 -2.44 -6.66 15.21
N ASP A 184 -3.11 -7.66 15.80
CA ASP A 184 -2.66 -8.28 17.05
C ASP A 184 -1.30 -8.98 16.84
N VAL A 185 -1.12 -9.60 15.67
CA VAL A 185 0.14 -10.26 15.28
C VAL A 185 1.28 -9.25 15.13
N MET A 186 1.01 -8.02 14.69
CA MET A 186 2.04 -6.98 14.58
C MET A 186 2.64 -6.61 15.95
N HIS A 187 1.85 -6.67 17.02
CA HIS A 187 2.38 -6.47 18.38
C HIS A 187 3.30 -7.62 18.81
N VAL A 188 2.95 -8.86 18.46
CA VAL A 188 3.84 -10.02 18.70
C VAL A 188 5.12 -9.89 17.88
N LEU A 189 5.02 -9.44 16.62
CA LEU A 189 6.17 -9.16 15.76
C LEU A 189 7.07 -8.08 16.36
N ALA A 190 6.50 -7.02 16.95
CA ALA A 190 7.27 -5.98 17.63
C ALA A 190 8.14 -6.56 18.75
N ILE A 191 7.54 -7.41 19.59
CA ILE A 191 8.25 -8.12 20.68
C ILE A 191 9.32 -9.05 20.10
N ALA A 192 8.98 -9.82 19.07
CA ALA A 192 9.89 -10.78 18.45
C ALA A 192 11.12 -10.14 17.81
N LYS A 193 10.99 -8.90 17.35
CA LYS A 193 12.09 -8.13 16.75
C LYS A 193 12.77 -7.17 17.72
N ASP A 194 12.44 -7.25 19.02
CA ASP A 194 12.94 -6.35 20.07
C ASP A 194 12.79 -4.86 19.66
N TYR A 195 11.63 -4.54 19.09
CA TYR A 195 11.36 -3.22 18.52
C TYR A 195 10.92 -2.25 19.62
N ASP A 196 11.77 -1.25 19.86
CA ASP A 196 11.62 -0.20 20.88
C ASP A 196 11.08 1.13 20.33
N GLY A 197 10.77 1.19 19.03
CA GLY A 197 10.31 2.41 18.38
C GLY A 197 8.87 2.79 18.74
N ASP A 198 8.56 4.08 18.56
CA ASP A 198 7.29 4.70 18.97
C ASP A 198 6.08 4.39 18.09
N SER A 199 6.30 3.75 16.93
CA SER A 199 5.29 3.62 15.89
C SER A 199 5.38 2.31 15.10
N MET A 200 4.21 1.76 14.73
CA MET A 200 4.11 0.56 13.89
C MET A 200 4.66 0.79 12.47
N SER A 201 4.56 1.99 11.94
CA SER A 201 5.15 2.33 10.63
C SER A 201 6.67 2.15 10.62
N GLY A 202 7.35 2.48 11.74
CA GLY A 202 8.78 2.23 11.89
C GLY A 202 9.12 0.73 12.00
N LEU A 203 8.28 -0.06 12.68
CA LEU A 203 8.41 -1.52 12.73
C LEU A 203 8.30 -2.10 11.32
N TYR A 204 7.28 -1.71 10.57
CA TYR A 204 7.01 -2.25 9.23
C TYR A 204 8.17 -1.95 8.28
N ARG A 205 8.67 -0.70 8.31
CA ARG A 205 9.85 -0.31 7.54
C ARG A 205 11.05 -1.19 7.88
N LYS A 206 11.47 -1.23 9.15
CA LYS A 206 12.66 -1.99 9.57
C LYS A 206 12.54 -3.48 9.23
N PHE A 207 11.35 -4.06 9.45
CA PHE A 207 11.10 -5.46 9.16
C PHE A 207 11.22 -5.76 7.66
N VAL A 208 10.59 -4.96 6.81
CA VAL A 208 10.64 -5.14 5.36
C VAL A 208 12.04 -4.86 4.81
N GLU A 209 12.70 -3.77 5.21
CA GLU A 209 14.07 -3.45 4.80
C GLU A 209 15.05 -4.57 5.15
N LYS A 210 14.94 -5.12 6.36
CA LYS A 210 15.75 -6.27 6.78
C LYS A 210 15.55 -7.46 5.83
N LEU A 211 14.31 -7.79 5.51
CA LEU A 211 14.01 -8.92 4.63
C LEU A 211 14.39 -8.71 3.18
N ILE A 212 14.31 -7.47 2.67
CA ILE A 212 14.80 -7.15 1.32
C ILE A 212 16.30 -7.49 1.21
N ASN A 213 17.08 -7.23 2.26
CA ASN A 213 18.52 -7.47 2.27
C ASN A 213 18.88 -8.93 2.58
N GLU A 214 18.20 -9.56 3.53
CA GLU A 214 18.57 -10.89 4.05
C GLU A 214 17.88 -12.05 3.31
N LYS A 215 16.64 -11.83 2.85
CA LYS A 215 15.77 -12.87 2.27
C LYS A 215 14.96 -12.30 1.07
N PRO A 216 15.62 -11.77 0.04
CA PRO A 216 14.96 -11.10 -1.09
C PRO A 216 13.93 -11.99 -1.79
N GLU A 217 14.15 -13.30 -1.84
CA GLU A 217 13.22 -14.29 -2.40
C GLU A 217 11.88 -14.35 -1.66
N LEU A 218 11.87 -14.11 -0.35
CA LEU A 218 10.62 -14.05 0.43
C LEU A 218 9.80 -12.81 0.08
N ILE A 219 10.48 -11.67 -0.09
CA ILE A 219 9.83 -10.43 -0.53
C ILE A 219 9.28 -10.61 -1.94
N GLU A 220 10.09 -11.13 -2.87
CA GLU A 220 9.65 -11.35 -4.24
C GLU A 220 8.44 -12.31 -4.30
N GLY A 221 8.50 -13.42 -3.56
CA GLY A 221 7.39 -14.37 -3.44
C GLY A 221 6.12 -13.72 -2.89
N LEU A 222 6.22 -12.89 -1.84
CA LEU A 222 5.08 -12.15 -1.30
C LEU A 222 4.48 -11.19 -2.33
N LEU A 223 5.33 -10.41 -3.02
CA LEU A 223 4.87 -9.42 -4.00
C LEU A 223 4.11 -10.10 -5.14
N ARG A 224 4.60 -11.25 -5.63
CA ARG A 224 3.94 -12.06 -6.67
C ARG A 224 2.63 -12.67 -6.18
N GLU A 225 2.64 -13.36 -5.05
CA GLU A 225 1.45 -14.05 -4.53
C GLU A 225 0.29 -13.10 -4.20
N SER A 226 0.61 -11.88 -3.75
CA SER A 226 -0.40 -10.88 -3.43
C SER A 226 -0.92 -10.09 -4.63
N GLY A 227 -0.31 -10.24 -5.82
CA GLY A 227 -0.57 -9.40 -6.99
C GLY A 227 0.04 -7.99 -6.89
N LEU A 228 0.80 -7.71 -5.83
CA LEU A 228 1.38 -6.39 -5.57
C LEU A 228 2.54 -6.09 -6.54
N LYS A 229 3.21 -7.13 -7.04
CA LYS A 229 4.27 -6.98 -8.05
C LYS A 229 3.71 -6.36 -9.33
N GLU A 230 2.64 -6.92 -9.87
CA GLU A 230 2.00 -6.48 -11.11
C GLU A 230 1.47 -5.05 -10.95
N PHE A 231 0.88 -4.73 -9.79
CA PHE A 231 0.46 -3.39 -9.44
C PHE A 231 1.62 -2.38 -9.47
N LEU A 232 2.72 -2.70 -8.78
CA LEU A 232 3.87 -1.81 -8.67
C LEU A 232 4.66 -1.70 -9.99
N ASP A 233 4.81 -2.78 -10.75
CA ASP A 233 5.42 -2.76 -12.09
C ASP A 233 4.66 -1.79 -13.01
N ARG A 234 3.32 -1.77 -12.94
CA ARG A 234 2.52 -0.81 -13.71
C ARG A 234 2.73 0.63 -13.26
N ILE A 235 2.87 0.90 -11.96
CA ILE A 235 3.07 2.27 -11.45
C ILE A 235 4.50 2.77 -11.63
N THR A 236 5.48 1.88 -11.66
CA THR A 236 6.90 2.22 -11.74
C THR A 236 7.47 2.21 -13.15
N GLY A 237 6.78 1.53 -14.09
CA GLY A 237 7.06 1.54 -15.53
C GLY A 237 6.40 2.67 -16.31
#